data_AF-A0A2G9Z1Z0-F1
#
_entry.id   AF-A0A2G9Z1Z0-F1
#
_cell.length_a   1.000
_cell.length_b   1.000
_cell.length_c   1.000
_cell.angle_alpha   90.00
_cell.angle_beta   90.00
_cell.angle_gamma   90.00
#
_symmetry.space_group_name_H-M   'P 1'
#
loop_
_entity.id
_entity.type
_entity.pdbx_description
1 polymer ?
#
loop_
_entity_poly.entity_id
_entity_poly.type
_entity_poly.pdbx_seq_one_letter_code
_entity_poly.pdbx_strand_id
1 'polypeptide(L)'
;MKGGDSLAVGVQLSYDFAAILKMYQTPQSINFARPMLENLGIMAEDAEIFVSGDEEKREISLNIKILQDKEIQIGKSRIKLEAGKTISLIVSHKYEIPEMEKLSEAAKLTIKNKFLNADQSYAVFLMEK
;
A
#
# COMPACT_ATOMS: atom_id res chain seq x y z
N MET A 1 -16.76 -6.25 17.17
CA MET A 1 -16.26 -6.18 18.56
C MET A 1 -17.42 -6.04 19.52
N LYS A 2 -17.45 -6.90 20.54
CA LYS A 2 -18.30 -6.83 21.73
C LYS A 2 -17.64 -5.91 22.77
N GLY A 3 -18.38 -5.55 23.82
CA GLY A 3 -17.80 -4.78 24.93
C GLY A 3 -16.69 -5.59 25.61
N GLY A 4 -15.53 -4.98 25.80
CA GLY A 4 -14.34 -5.62 26.36
C GLY A 4 -13.40 -6.29 25.35
N ASP A 5 -13.75 -6.34 24.05
CA ASP A 5 -12.79 -6.74 23.02
C ASP A 5 -11.77 -5.61 22.78
N SER A 6 -10.50 -5.96 22.60
CA SER A 6 -9.43 -5.04 22.21
C SER A 6 -8.98 -5.28 20.77
N LEU A 7 -8.58 -4.21 20.08
CA LEU A 7 -7.98 -4.22 18.75
C LEU A 7 -6.61 -3.56 18.80
N ALA A 8 -5.59 -4.24 18.29
CA ALA A 8 -4.28 -3.66 18.05
C ALA A 8 -4.12 -3.34 16.56
N VAL A 9 -3.87 -2.08 16.21
CA VAL A 9 -3.65 -1.63 14.83
C VAL A 9 -2.25 -1.08 14.70
N GLY A 10 -1.41 -1.73 13.90
CA GLY A 10 -0.11 -1.21 13.48
C GLY A 10 -0.28 -0.37 12.21
N VAL A 11 0.28 0.84 12.22
CA VAL A 11 0.31 1.72 11.05
C VAL A 11 1.71 2.27 10.82
N GLN A 12 2.06 2.44 9.55
CA GLN A 12 3.22 3.24 9.18
C GLN A 12 2.78 4.70 9.11
N LEU A 13 3.49 5.55 9.85
CA LEU A 13 3.21 6.98 9.90
C LEU A 13 3.81 7.70 8.68
N SER A 14 3.28 8.86 8.32
CA SER A 14 3.76 9.67 7.18
C SER A 14 5.02 10.50 7.46
N TYR A 15 5.72 10.25 8.57
CA TYR A 15 6.89 11.03 8.95
C TYR A 15 8.08 10.75 8.01
N ASP A 16 8.63 11.80 7.41
CA ASP A 16 9.69 11.73 6.38
C ASP A 16 9.30 10.81 5.19
N PHE A 17 8.33 11.27 4.41
CA PHE A 17 7.80 10.54 3.27
C PHE A 17 8.87 10.11 2.25
N ALA A 18 9.89 10.95 2.05
CA ALA A 18 11.01 10.63 1.15
C ALA A 18 11.84 9.44 1.66
N ALA A 19 12.17 9.41 2.96
CA ALA A 19 12.85 8.27 3.56
C ALA A 19 12.01 7.00 3.48
N ILE A 20 10.71 7.10 3.74
CA ILE A 20 9.77 5.98 3.62
C ILE A 20 9.74 5.46 2.18
N LEU A 21 9.57 6.31 1.17
CA LEU A 21 9.55 5.91 -0.23
C LEU A 21 10.81 5.12 -0.62
N LYS A 22 11.97 5.55 -0.14
CA LYS A 22 13.24 4.86 -0.36
C LYS A 22 13.27 3.44 0.22
N MET A 23 12.57 3.18 1.33
CA MET A 23 12.45 1.83 1.91
C MET A 23 11.70 0.87 0.99
N TYR A 24 10.78 1.38 0.17
CA TYR A 24 10.01 0.57 -0.78
C TYR A 24 10.71 0.42 -2.13
N GLN A 25 11.61 1.33 -2.51
CA GLN A 25 12.39 1.29 -3.75
C GLN A 25 13.55 0.28 -3.67
N THR A 26 13.23 -0.97 -3.36
CA THR A 26 14.18 -2.07 -3.27
C THR A 26 13.92 -3.11 -4.36
N PRO A 27 14.95 -3.86 -4.80
CA PRO A 27 14.76 -4.97 -5.73
C PRO A 27 13.75 -6.01 -5.22
N GLN A 28 13.64 -6.18 -3.90
CA GLN A 28 12.69 -7.10 -3.27
C GLN A 28 11.24 -6.69 -3.52
N SER A 29 10.90 -5.42 -3.36
CA SER A 29 9.55 -4.91 -3.66
C SER A 29 9.17 -5.08 -5.12
N ILE A 30 10.12 -4.86 -6.02
CA ILE A 30 9.94 -5.03 -7.47
C ILE A 30 9.73 -6.52 -7.80
N ASN A 31 10.59 -7.38 -7.26
CA ASN A 31 10.52 -8.83 -7.51
C ASN A 31 9.28 -9.49 -6.91
N PHE A 32 8.70 -8.91 -5.85
CA PHE A 32 7.46 -9.39 -5.25
C PHE A 32 6.27 -9.37 -6.22
N ALA A 33 6.18 -8.37 -7.11
CA ALA A 33 5.08 -8.27 -8.08
C ALA A 33 5.23 -9.21 -9.28
N ARG A 34 6.43 -9.70 -9.58
CA ARG A 34 6.70 -10.47 -10.80
C ARG A 34 5.84 -11.74 -10.92
N PRO A 35 5.70 -12.60 -9.89
CA PRO A 35 4.82 -13.77 -9.98
C PRO A 35 3.34 -13.41 -10.21
N MET A 36 2.88 -12.27 -9.68
CA MET A 36 1.50 -11.81 -9.90
C MET A 36 1.26 -11.45 -11.37
N LEU A 37 2.24 -10.81 -12.02
CA LEU A 37 2.16 -10.44 -13.43
C LEU A 37 2.23 -11.65 -14.34
N GLU A 38 3.12 -12.59 -14.05
CA GLU A 38 3.24 -13.84 -14.81
C GLU A 38 1.93 -14.65 -14.76
N ASN A 39 1.27 -14.69 -13.60
CA ASN A 39 -0.06 -15.31 -13.45
C ASN A 39 -1.17 -14.62 -14.27
N LEU A 40 -1.00 -13.33 -14.60
CA LEU A 40 -1.90 -12.58 -15.47
C LEU A 40 -1.49 -12.65 -16.95
N GLY A 41 -0.43 -13.39 -17.27
CA GLY A 41 0.12 -13.49 -18.63
C GLY A 41 0.93 -12.26 -19.06
N ILE A 42 1.36 -11.41 -18.11
CA ILE A 42 2.23 -10.25 -18.36
C ILE A 42 3.67 -10.70 -18.09
N MET A 43 4.50 -10.78 -19.12
CA MET A 43 5.90 -11.19 -18.99
C MET A 43 6.77 -9.99 -18.64
N ALA A 44 7.98 -10.26 -18.15
CA ALA A 44 8.92 -9.23 -17.72
C ALA A 44 9.30 -8.22 -18.82
N GLU A 45 9.26 -8.63 -20.08
CA GLU A 45 9.51 -7.77 -21.25
C GLU A 45 8.30 -6.89 -21.64
N ASP A 46 7.09 -7.21 -21.17
CA ASP A 46 5.88 -6.47 -21.49
C ASP A 46 5.62 -5.30 -20.55
N ALA A 47 6.28 -5.28 -19.39
CA ALA A 47 5.99 -4.33 -18.33
C ALA A 47 7.21 -3.97 -17.50
N GLU A 48 7.29 -2.70 -17.12
CA GLU A 48 8.22 -2.18 -16.13
C GLU A 48 7.53 -2.10 -14.77
N ILE A 49 8.14 -2.67 -13.73
CA ILE A 49 7.64 -2.59 -12.36
C ILE A 49 8.44 -1.52 -11.61
N PHE A 50 7.75 -0.59 -10.97
CA PHE A 50 8.39 0.49 -10.22
C PHE A 50 7.55 0.92 -9.03
N VAL A 51 8.20 1.55 -8.06
CA VAL A 51 7.54 2.14 -6.89
C VAL A 51 7.48 3.65 -7.06
N SER A 52 6.29 4.23 -6.87
CA SER A 52 6.09 5.68 -6.82
C SER A 52 5.49 6.11 -5.49
N GLY A 53 5.73 7.36 -5.10
CA GLY A 53 5.07 8.00 -3.97
C GLY A 53 4.19 9.16 -4.43
N ASP A 54 3.03 9.30 -3.82
CA ASP A 54 2.15 10.47 -3.89
C ASP A 54 2.10 11.08 -2.48
N GLU A 55 2.87 12.14 -2.26
CA GLU A 55 3.00 12.76 -0.94
C GLU A 55 1.73 13.48 -0.50
N GLU A 56 0.98 14.07 -1.45
CA GLU A 56 -0.29 14.74 -1.16
C GLU A 56 -1.33 13.74 -0.65
N LYS A 57 -1.39 12.55 -1.24
CA LYS A 57 -2.25 11.45 -0.77
C LYS A 57 -1.62 10.61 0.33
N ARG A 58 -0.33 10.81 0.62
CA ARG A 58 0.48 10.01 1.55
C ARG A 58 0.43 8.52 1.19
N GLU A 59 0.57 8.22 -0.09
CA GLU A 59 0.47 6.89 -0.66
C GLU A 59 1.77 6.45 -1.29
N ILE A 60 2.20 5.22 -1.01
CA ILE A 60 3.26 4.56 -1.77
C ILE A 60 2.61 3.43 -2.57
N SER A 61 2.86 3.43 -3.87
CA SER A 61 2.28 2.47 -4.79
C SER A 61 3.35 1.64 -5.48
N LEU A 62 3.09 0.33 -5.57
CA LEU A 62 3.81 -0.55 -6.49
C LEU A 62 3.03 -0.57 -7.79
N ASN A 63 3.65 -0.08 -8.86
CA ASN A 63 3.00 0.11 -10.15
C ASN A 63 3.65 -0.76 -11.22
N ILE A 64 2.87 -1.00 -12.27
CA ILE A 64 3.35 -1.51 -13.54
C ILE A 64 3.09 -0.50 -14.63
N LYS A 65 4.06 -0.30 -15.50
CA LYS A 65 3.90 0.43 -16.76
C LYS A 65 4.00 -0.57 -17.90
N ILE A 66 2.93 -0.65 -18.69
CA ILE A 66 2.87 -1.52 -19.86
C ILE A 66 3.75 -0.93 -20.95
N LEU A 67 4.65 -1.73 -21.52
CA LEU A 67 5.63 -1.28 -22.52
C LEU A 67 5.11 -1.45 -23.95
N GLN A 68 4.22 -2.41 -24.18
CA GLN A 68 3.61 -2.68 -25.48
C GLN A 68 2.13 -3.07 -25.34
N ASP A 69 1.33 -2.79 -26.37
CA ASP A 69 -0.07 -3.18 -26.41
C ASP A 69 -0.22 -4.69 -26.18
N LYS A 70 -1.09 -5.08 -25.26
CA LYS A 70 -1.31 -6.47 -24.90
C LYS A 70 -2.77 -6.75 -24.54
N GLU A 71 -3.22 -7.97 -24.83
CA GLU A 71 -4.49 -8.48 -24.34
C GLU A 71 -4.21 -9.58 -23.31
N ILE A 72 -4.80 -9.44 -22.11
CA ILE A 72 -4.75 -10.46 -21.06
C ILE A 72 -6.12 -11.10 -20.90
N GLN A 73 -6.14 -12.37 -20.50
CA GLN A 73 -7.37 -13.11 -20.23
C GLN A 73 -7.49 -13.41 -18.73
N ILE A 74 -8.58 -12.92 -18.13
CA ILE A 74 -8.92 -13.21 -16.73
C ILE A 74 -10.27 -13.95 -16.73
N GLY A 75 -10.21 -15.26 -16.52
CA GLY A 75 -11.38 -16.13 -16.66
C GLY A 75 -11.96 -16.08 -18.07
N LYS A 76 -13.18 -15.55 -18.22
CA LYS A 76 -13.85 -15.36 -19.53
C LYS A 76 -13.65 -13.96 -20.12
N SER A 77 -13.06 -13.04 -19.35
CA SER A 77 -12.89 -11.64 -19.74
C SER A 77 -11.57 -11.45 -20.48
N ARG A 78 -11.60 -10.65 -21.54
CA ARG A 78 -10.41 -10.16 -22.25
C ARG A 78 -10.23 -8.69 -21.95
N ILE A 79 -9.05 -8.31 -21.47
CA ILE A 79 -8.73 -6.96 -21.07
C ILE A 79 -7.59 -6.48 -21.96
N LYS A 80 -7.83 -5.38 -22.67
CA LYS A 80 -6.79 -4.70 -23.46
C LYS A 80 -6.01 -3.73 -22.57
N LEU A 81 -4.70 -3.84 -22.65
CA LEU A 81 -3.71 -3.01 -21.99
C LEU A 81 -2.93 -2.28 -23.06
N GLU A 82 -2.97 -0.95 -23.03
CA GLU A 82 -2.29 -0.10 -24.00
C GLU A 82 -0.86 0.18 -23.53
N ALA A 83 0.07 0.32 -24.47
CA ALA A 83 1.42 0.77 -24.21
C ALA A 83 1.40 2.14 -23.50
N GLY A 84 2.27 2.29 -22.50
CA GLY A 84 2.35 3.47 -21.65
C GLY A 84 1.33 3.49 -20.50
N LYS A 85 0.31 2.63 -20.51
CA LYS A 85 -0.66 2.56 -19.41
C LYS A 85 0.05 2.17 -18.11
N THR A 86 -0.21 2.93 -17.06
CA THR A 86 0.27 2.64 -15.71
C THR A 86 -0.88 2.10 -14.86
N ILE A 87 -0.63 1.02 -14.11
CA ILE A 87 -1.60 0.36 -13.24
C ILE A 87 -0.96 0.16 -11.87
N SER A 88 -1.65 0.59 -10.81
CA SER A 88 -1.23 0.34 -9.43
C SER A 88 -1.65 -1.06 -9.00
N LEU A 89 -0.69 -1.86 -8.55
CA LEU A 89 -0.92 -3.21 -8.04
C LEU A 89 -1.23 -3.21 -6.54
N ILE A 90 -0.49 -2.39 -5.79
CA ILE A 90 -0.57 -2.31 -4.33
C ILE A 90 -0.46 -0.84 -3.96
N VAL A 91 -1.33 -0.40 -3.04
CA VAL A 91 -1.29 0.92 -2.44
C VAL A 91 -1.06 0.74 -0.95
N SER A 92 -0.10 1.48 -0.40
CA SER A 92 0.19 1.52 1.02
C SER A 92 0.04 2.95 1.52
N HIS A 93 -1.11 3.25 2.13
CA HIS A 93 -1.38 4.53 2.77
C HIS A 93 -0.50 4.72 4.01
N LYS A 94 -0.10 5.96 4.24
CA LYS A 94 0.60 6.41 5.43
C LYS A 94 -0.32 7.35 6.19
N TYR A 95 -0.30 7.22 7.51
CA TYR A 95 -1.25 7.91 8.37
C TYR A 95 -0.56 8.92 9.26
N GLU A 96 -1.33 9.89 9.72
CA GLU A 96 -0.94 10.73 10.84
C GLU A 96 -1.66 10.29 12.12
N ILE A 97 -1.07 10.60 13.27
CA ILE A 97 -1.68 10.27 14.56
C ILE A 97 -3.07 10.90 14.71
N PRO A 98 -3.31 12.20 14.39
CA PRO A 98 -4.65 12.79 14.51
C PRO A 98 -5.68 12.17 13.56
N GLU A 99 -5.24 11.59 12.44
CA GLU A 99 -6.13 10.85 11.55
C GLU A 99 -6.55 9.52 12.15
N MET A 100 -5.65 8.81 12.82
CA MET A 100 -5.97 7.58 13.54
C MET A 100 -6.96 7.82 14.69
N GLU A 101 -6.86 8.96 15.37
CA GLU A 101 -7.83 9.39 16.38
C GLU A 101 -9.22 9.53 15.76
N LYS A 102 -9.35 10.27 14.65
CA LYS A 102 -10.62 10.42 13.91
C LYS A 102 -11.19 9.09 13.41
N LEU A 103 -10.33 8.21 12.88
CA LEU A 103 -10.75 6.89 12.41
C LEU A 103 -11.25 6.01 13.57
N SER A 104 -10.61 6.08 14.74
CA SER A 104 -11.05 5.36 15.93
C SER A 104 -12.42 5.86 16.42
N GLU A 105 -12.63 7.18 16.46
CA GLU A 105 -13.90 7.78 16.85
C GLU A 105 -15.02 7.40 15.88
N ALA A 106 -14.76 7.47 14.57
CA ALA A 106 -15.71 7.06 13.54
C ALA A 106 -16.08 5.58 13.64
N ALA A 107 -15.12 4.74 14.04
CA ALA A 107 -15.34 3.32 14.33
C ALA A 107 -15.98 3.05 15.70
N LYS A 108 -16.25 4.09 16.50
CA LYS A 108 -16.74 4.02 17.89
C LYS A 108 -15.81 3.20 18.77
N LEU A 109 -14.51 3.42 18.62
CA LEU A 109 -13.45 2.83 19.42
C LEU A 109 -12.72 3.92 20.19
N THR A 110 -12.27 3.59 21.39
CA THR A 110 -11.43 4.45 22.23
C THR A 110 -10.00 3.96 22.18
N ILE A 111 -9.05 4.82 21.80
CA ILE A 111 -7.62 4.54 21.91
C ILE A 111 -7.22 4.55 23.39
N LYS A 112 -6.77 3.41 23.91
CA LYS A 112 -6.28 3.28 25.29
C LYS A 112 -4.79 3.53 25.40
N ASN A 113 -4.03 3.02 24.45
CA ASN A 113 -2.58 3.17 24.41
C ASN A 113 -2.10 3.42 22.99
N LYS A 114 -0.98 4.14 22.89
CA LYS A 114 -0.25 4.40 21.66
C LYS A 114 1.23 4.10 21.91
N PHE A 115 1.78 3.20 21.13
CA PHE A 115 3.20 2.84 21.17
C PHE A 115 3.86 3.31 19.88
N LEU A 116 4.89 4.13 19.99
CA LEU A 116 5.70 4.59 18.87
C LEU A 116 7.03 3.84 18.88
N ASN A 117 7.54 3.51 17.70
CA ASN A 117 8.91 3.04 17.60
C ASN A 117 9.90 4.20 17.80
N ALA A 118 11.20 3.90 17.95
CA ALA A 118 12.21 4.88 18.35
C ALA A 118 12.35 6.08 17.39
N ASP A 119 12.16 5.84 16.09
CA ASP A 119 12.21 6.89 15.06
C ASP A 119 10.83 7.47 14.68
N GLN A 120 9.77 7.02 15.37
CA GLN A 120 8.39 7.45 15.15
C GLN A 120 7.85 7.22 13.73
N SER A 121 8.47 6.35 12.93
CA SER A 121 7.97 5.96 11.60
C SER A 121 6.82 4.95 11.66
N TYR A 122 6.59 4.30 12.80
CA TYR A 122 5.49 3.37 13.04
C TYR A 122 4.81 3.63 14.38
N ALA A 123 3.51 3.36 14.42
CA ALA A 123 2.75 3.36 15.65
C ALA A 123 1.86 2.12 15.75
N VAL A 124 1.68 1.63 16.97
CA VAL A 124 0.66 0.65 17.33
C VAL A 124 -0.34 1.31 18.26
N PHE A 125 -1.62 1.25 17.86
CA PHE A 125 -2.74 1.75 18.64
C PHE A 125 -3.50 0.58 19.25
N LEU A 126 -3.65 0.58 20.57
CA LEU A 126 -4.53 -0.35 21.26
C LEU A 126 -5.87 0.34 21.51
N MET A 127 -6.94 -0.22 20.93
CA MET A 127 -8.27 0.35 20.93
C MET A 127 -9.29 -0.61 21.56
N GLU A 128 -10.31 -0.07 22.19
CA GLU A 128 -11.41 -0.84 22.81
C GLU A 128 -12.77 -0.26 22.41
N LYS A 129 -13.80 -1.09 22.43
CA LYS A 129 -15.19 -0.69 22.17
C LYS A 129 -15.97 -0.42 23.46
#